data_AF-A0A7S2IXZ7-F1
#
_entry.id   AF-A0A7S2IXZ7-F1
#
_cell.length_a   1.000
_cell.length_b   1.000
_cell.length_c   1.000
_cell.angle_alpha   90.00
_cell.angle_beta   90.00
_cell.angle_gamma   90.00
#
_symmetry.space_group_name_H-M   'P 1'
#
loop_
_entity.id
_entity.type
_entity.pdbx_description
1 polymer ?
#
loop_
_entity_poly.entity_id
_entity_poly.type
_entity_poly.pdbx_seq_one_letter_code
_entity_poly.pdbx_strand_id
1 'polypeptide(L)'
;SMNTVLDDNKKLCLTSGEIIALTPEMRMVFEVEDLSVASPATVSRCGMVYMEPSALGNEPLVDSWCERLPNTFKKEYAEQLRGLMLSYALPLMRLVRKKTK
;
A
#
# COMPACT_ATOMS: atom_id res chain seq x y z
N SER A 1 3.08 -15.64 20.10
CA SER A 1 3.74 -15.87 18.80
C SER A 1 2.67 -15.91 17.73
N MET A 2 2.87 -15.27 16.57
CA MET A 2 1.82 -15.08 15.55
C MET A 2 1.61 -16.32 14.66
N ASN A 3 2.50 -17.32 14.73
CA ASN A 3 2.46 -18.49 13.86
C ASN A 3 1.19 -19.34 14.01
N THR A 4 0.58 -19.39 15.20
CA THR A 4 -0.65 -20.18 15.49
C THR A 4 -1.94 -19.48 15.06
N VAL A 5 -1.83 -18.20 14.73
CA VAL A 5 -2.93 -17.42 14.15
C VAL A 5 -2.94 -17.55 12.64
N LEU A 6 -1.75 -17.62 12.04
CA LEU A 6 -1.57 -17.69 10.59
C LEU A 6 -1.70 -19.12 10.05
N ASP A 7 -1.71 -20.13 10.90
CA ASP A 7 -1.99 -21.52 10.50
C ASP A 7 -3.50 -21.84 10.55
N ASP A 8 -3.86 -23.06 10.15
CA ASP A 8 -5.25 -23.52 10.09
C ASP A 8 -5.96 -23.49 11.45
N ASN A 9 -5.22 -23.37 12.56
CA ASN A 9 -5.81 -23.34 13.89
C ASN A 9 -6.52 -22.01 14.18
N LYS A 10 -6.13 -20.91 13.52
CA LYS A 10 -6.72 -19.58 13.68
C LYS A 10 -6.84 -19.16 15.17
N LYS A 11 -5.81 -19.44 15.97
CA LYS A 11 -5.80 -19.22 17.43
C LYS A 11 -4.67 -18.29 17.86
N LEU A 12 -5.05 -17.17 18.49
CA LEU A 12 -4.13 -16.25 19.14
C LEU A 12 -3.90 -16.69 20.58
N CYS A 13 -2.72 -17.24 20.83
CA CYS A 13 -2.27 -17.57 22.18
C CYS A 13 -1.54 -16.37 22.79
N LEU A 14 -2.13 -15.79 23.84
CA LEU A 14 -1.56 -14.69 24.60
C LEU A 14 -0.54 -15.22 25.62
N THR A 15 0.41 -14.36 26.02
CA THR A 15 1.38 -14.69 27.07
C THR A 15 0.74 -14.90 28.44
N SER A 16 -0.50 -14.44 28.64
CA SER A 16 -1.34 -14.74 29.79
C SER A 16 -1.82 -16.20 29.85
N GLY A 17 -1.70 -16.95 28.75
CA GLY A 17 -2.26 -18.29 28.60
C GLY A 17 -3.67 -18.32 28.01
N GLU A 18 -4.29 -17.15 27.80
CA GLU A 18 -5.58 -17.05 27.12
C GLU A 18 -5.47 -17.38 25.63
N ILE A 19 -6.51 -18.02 25.10
CA ILE A 19 -6.60 -18.42 23.69
C ILE A 19 -7.82 -17.73 23.08
N ILE A 20 -7.57 -16.90 22.09
CA ILE A 20 -8.61 -16.22 21.32
C ILE A 20 -8.69 -16.88 19.95
N ALA A 21 -9.83 -17.51 19.64
CA ALA A 21 -10.09 -18.05 18.31
C ALA A 21 -10.58 -16.95 17.37
N LEU A 22 -9.99 -16.86 16.18
CA LEU A 22 -10.49 -15.99 15.12
C LEU A 22 -11.73 -16.61 14.47
N THR A 23 -12.71 -15.78 14.18
CA THR A 23 -13.91 -16.23 13.45
C THR A 23 -13.62 -16.35 11.95
N PRO A 24 -14.41 -17.14 11.20
CA PRO A 24 -14.22 -17.30 9.76
C PRO A 24 -14.31 -15.98 8.95
N GLU A 25 -14.99 -14.97 9.49
CA GLU A 25 -15.18 -13.66 8.86
C GLU A 25 -13.99 -12.72 9.05
N MET A 26 -13.12 -12.99 10.02
CA MET A 26 -11.93 -12.18 10.27
C MET A 26 -10.87 -12.41 9.20
N ARG A 27 -10.26 -11.32 8.73
CA ARG A 27 -9.10 -11.35 7.82
C ARG A 27 -7.95 -10.57 8.41
N MET A 28 -6.75 -11.12 8.27
CA MET A 28 -5.51 -10.42 8.58
C MET A 28 -4.86 -9.99 7.28
N VAL A 29 -4.47 -8.73 7.21
CA VAL A 29 -3.80 -8.14 6.06
C VAL A 29 -2.54 -7.46 6.58
N PHE A 30 -1.42 -7.72 5.91
CA PHE A 30 -0.13 -7.14 6.22
C PHE A 30 0.34 -6.35 5.00
N GLU A 31 0.72 -5.10 5.20
CA GLU A 31 1.45 -4.30 4.22
C GLU A 31 2.93 -4.34 4.59
N VAL A 32 3.76 -4.85 3.69
CA VAL A 32 5.20 -5.01 3.89
C VAL A 32 5.95 -4.54 2.64
N GLU A 33 7.11 -3.92 2.83
CA GLU A 33 7.97 -3.48 1.71
C GLU A 33 8.76 -4.65 1.11
N ASP A 34 9.38 -5.47 1.97
CA ASP A 34 10.13 -6.66 1.59
C ASP A 34 9.99 -7.80 2.62
N LEU A 35 10.45 -8.99 2.22
CA LEU A 35 10.37 -10.22 3.02
C LEU A 35 11.76 -10.74 3.44
N SER A 36 12.77 -9.88 3.44
CA SER A 36 14.17 -10.26 3.66
C SER A 36 14.42 -10.99 4.98
N VAL A 37 13.64 -10.65 6.01
CA VAL A 37 13.74 -11.23 7.36
C VAL A 37 12.65 -12.26 7.66
N ALA A 38 11.75 -12.51 6.71
CA ALA A 38 10.66 -13.46 6.89
C ALA A 38 11.12 -14.89 6.59
N SER A 39 10.75 -15.84 7.44
CA SER A 39 11.04 -17.25 7.17
C SER A 39 10.11 -17.78 6.07
N PRO A 40 10.58 -18.68 5.18
CA PRO A 40 9.73 -19.33 4.17
C PRO A 40 8.49 -20.00 4.77
N ALA A 41 8.60 -20.52 5.99
CA ALA A 41 7.49 -21.15 6.72
C ALA A 41 6.41 -20.17 7.20
N THR A 42 6.75 -18.89 7.39
CA THR A 42 5.80 -17.84 7.74
C THR A 42 5.01 -17.40 6.51
N VAL A 43 5.70 -17.14 5.40
CA VAL A 43 5.08 -16.64 4.17
C VAL A 43 4.29 -17.72 3.42
N SER A 44 4.62 -19.01 3.60
CA SER A 44 3.87 -20.11 2.99
C SER A 44 2.43 -20.25 3.49
N ARG A 45 2.11 -19.65 4.63
CA ARG A 45 0.78 -19.70 5.26
C ARG A 45 -0.10 -18.51 4.87
N CYS A 46 0.44 -17.54 4.14
CA CYS A 46 -0.26 -16.33 3.76
C CYS A 46 -0.47 -16.28 2.23
N GLY A 47 -1.63 -15.77 1.81
CA GLY A 47 -1.81 -15.35 0.43
C GLY A 47 -0.96 -14.11 0.14
N MET A 48 -0.25 -14.11 -0.98
CA MET A 48 0.66 -13.02 -1.36
C MET A 48 0.10 -12.26 -2.56
N VAL A 49 0.04 -10.94 -2.46
CA VAL A 49 -0.31 -10.03 -3.56
C VAL A 49 0.90 -9.17 -3.85
N TYR A 50 1.53 -9.37 -5.00
CA TYR A 50 2.65 -8.56 -5.45
C TYR A 50 2.13 -7.35 -6.22
N MET A 51 2.50 -6.15 -5.78
CA MET A 51 2.17 -4.91 -6.49
C MET A 51 3.43 -4.30 -7.08
N GLU A 52 3.42 -4.05 -8.38
CA GLU A 52 4.50 -3.31 -9.02
C GLU A 52 4.24 -1.81 -8.87
N PRO A 53 5.15 -1.02 -8.27
CA PRO A 53 4.94 0.43 -8.10
C PRO A 53 4.77 1.19 -9.42
N SER A 54 5.28 0.64 -10.52
CA SER A 54 5.14 1.21 -11.86
C SER A 54 3.71 1.08 -12.40
N ALA A 55 2.93 0.09 -11.93
CA ALA A 55 1.59 -0.20 -12.43
C ALA A 55 0.54 0.81 -11.95
N LEU A 56 0.71 1.43 -10.78
CA LEU A 56 -0.20 2.46 -10.27
C LEU A 56 -0.02 3.80 -11.01
N GLY A 57 1.21 4.10 -11.44
CA GLY A 57 1.56 5.42 -11.97
C GLY A 57 1.55 6.52 -10.90
N ASN A 58 1.85 7.75 -11.32
CA ASN A 58 1.81 8.93 -10.45
C ASN A 58 0.54 9.76 -10.67
N GLU A 59 -0.21 9.45 -11.73
CA GLU A 59 -1.42 10.12 -12.15
C GLU A 59 -2.50 10.08 -11.03
N PRO A 60 -2.77 8.94 -10.35
CA PRO A 60 -3.75 8.89 -9.26
C PRO A 60 -3.34 9.76 -8.05
N LEU A 61 -2.05 9.96 -7.83
CA LEU A 61 -1.56 10.85 -6.76
C LEU A 61 -1.85 12.31 -7.07
N VAL A 62 -1.70 12.71 -8.34
CA VAL A 62 -2.05 14.06 -8.81
C VAL A 62 -3.56 14.27 -8.66
N ASP A 63 -4.36 13.32 -9.12
CA ASP A 63 -5.83 13.39 -9.04
C ASP A 63 -6.29 13.54 -7.58
N SER A 64 -5.80 12.66 -6.72
CA SER A 64 -6.13 12.64 -5.29
C SER A 64 -5.68 13.92 -4.55
N TRP A 65 -4.57 14.52 -4.98
CA TRP A 65 -4.11 15.80 -4.42
C TRP A 65 -4.98 16.96 -4.89
N CYS A 66 -5.35 17.01 -6.18
CA CYS A 66 -6.25 18.02 -6.73
C CYS A 66 -7.65 17.96 -6.07
N GLU A 67 -8.17 16.78 -5.77
CA GLU A 67 -9.45 16.59 -5.07
C GLU A 67 -9.44 17.10 -3.62
N ARG A 68 -8.28 17.12 -2.97
CA ARG A 68 -8.11 17.59 -1.58
C ARG A 68 -7.74 19.07 -1.47
N LEU A 69 -7.72 19.81 -2.57
CA LEU A 69 -7.44 21.24 -2.53
C LEU A 69 -8.51 21.98 -1.70
N PRO A 70 -8.14 23.02 -0.92
CA PRO A 70 -9.09 23.77 -0.13
C PRO A 70 -10.22 24.35 -0.99
N ASN A 71 -11.44 24.49 -0.42
CA ASN A 71 -12.58 25.08 -1.13
C ASN A 71 -12.36 26.54 -1.59
N THR A 72 -11.36 27.23 -1.03
CA THR A 72 -10.92 28.55 -1.49
C THR A 72 -10.22 28.51 -2.84
N PHE A 73 -9.71 27.34 -3.23
CA PHE A 73 -9.08 27.12 -4.52
C PHE A 73 -10.15 26.83 -5.56
N LYS A 74 -10.26 27.70 -6.58
CA LYS A 74 -11.28 27.54 -7.62
C LYS A 74 -11.03 26.23 -8.39
N LYS A 75 -12.10 25.49 -8.66
CA LYS A 75 -12.05 24.23 -9.44
C LYS A 75 -11.41 24.40 -10.81
N GLU A 76 -11.66 25.53 -11.47
CA GLU A 76 -11.03 25.87 -12.77
C GLU A 76 -9.50 25.86 -12.68
N TYR A 77 -8.93 26.41 -11.60
CA TYR A 77 -7.49 26.40 -11.39
C TYR A 77 -6.97 25.01 -11.01
N ALA A 78 -7.78 24.18 -10.36
CA ALA A 78 -7.39 22.80 -10.03
C ALA A 78 -7.24 21.95 -11.29
N GLU A 79 -8.16 22.09 -12.24
CA GLU A 79 -8.09 21.42 -13.55
C GLU A 79 -6.90 21.90 -14.38
N GLN A 80 -6.63 23.21 -14.39
CA GLN A 80 -5.44 23.75 -15.06
C GLN A 80 -4.16 23.23 -14.42
N LEU A 81 -4.08 23.22 -13.08
CA LEU A 81 -2.94 22.72 -12.33
C LEU A 81 -2.70 21.24 -12.58
N ARG A 82 -3.77 20.43 -12.61
CA ARG A 82 -3.71 19.02 -13.00
C ARG A 82 -3.11 18.86 -14.40
N GLY A 83 -3.60 19.62 -15.38
CA GLY A 83 -3.07 19.62 -16.74
C GLY A 83 -1.56 19.95 -16.79
N LEU A 84 -1.11 20.93 -16.01
CA LEU A 84 0.31 21.29 -15.90
C LEU A 84 1.14 20.20 -15.23
N MET A 85 0.63 19.57 -14.17
CA MET A 85 1.31 18.48 -13.46
C MET A 85 1.50 17.26 -14.35
N LEU A 86 0.49 16.90 -15.14
CA LEU A 86 0.56 15.76 -16.07
C LEU A 86 1.48 16.04 -17.26
N SER A 87 1.47 17.27 -17.79
CA SER A 87 2.26 17.65 -18.97
C SER A 87 3.74 17.94 -18.66
N TYR A 88 4.05 18.46 -17.47
CA TYR A 88 5.41 18.85 -17.11
C TYR A 88 5.98 18.06 -15.93
N ALA A 89 5.27 17.98 -14.80
CA ALA A 89 5.83 17.38 -13.59
C ALA A 89 6.07 15.87 -13.73
N LEU A 90 5.13 15.11 -14.29
CA LEU A 90 5.31 13.66 -14.48
C LEU A 90 6.45 13.33 -15.45
N PRO A 91 6.57 13.95 -16.65
CA PRO A 91 7.72 13.74 -17.53
C PRO A 91 9.05 14.15 -16.89
N LEU A 92 9.09 15.25 -16.14
CA LEU A 92 10.30 15.67 -15.43
C LEU A 92 10.72 14.67 -14.37
N MET A 93 9.78 14.13 -13.58
CA MET A 93 10.09 13.07 -12.61
C MET A 93 10.63 11.80 -13.31
N ARG A 94 10.07 11.43 -14.46
CA ARG A 94 10.59 10.31 -15.27
C ARG A 94 12.01 10.58 -15.75
N LEU A 95 12.29 11.81 -16.19
CA LEU A 95 13.63 12.23 -16.62
C LEU A 95 14.64 12.18 -15.48
N VAL A 96 14.28 12.73 -14.30
CA VAL A 96 15.13 12.69 -13.10
C VAL A 96 15.39 11.24 -12.71
N ARG A 97 14.36 10.39 -12.59
CA ARG A 97 14.53 8.97 -12.23
C ARG A 97 15.43 8.21 -13.22
N LYS A 98 15.46 8.60 -14.50
CA LYS A 98 16.38 8.03 -15.50
C LYS A 98 17.82 8.51 -15.35
N LYS A 99 18.06 9.72 -14.85
CA LYS A 99 19.41 10.30 -14.66
C LYS A 99 20.03 9.98 -13.30
N THR A 100 19.22 9.67 -12.29
CA THR A 100 19.67 9.39 -10.91
C THR A 100 19.72 7.89 -10.56
N LYS A 101 19.53 7.01 -11.55
CA LYS A 101 19.92 5.59 -11.49
C LYS A 101 21.25 5.42 -12.20
#